data_AF-A0A839IWR2-F1
#
_entry.id   AF-A0A839IWR2-F1
#
_cell.length_a   1.000
_cell.length_b   1.000
_cell.length_c   1.000
_cell.angle_alpha   90.00
_cell.angle_beta   90.00
_cell.angle_gamma   90.00
#
_symmetry.space_group_name_H-M   'P 1'
#
loop_
_entity.id
_entity.type
_entity.pdbx_description
1 polymer ?
#
loop_
_entity_poly.entity_id
_entity_poly.type
_entity_poly.pdbx_seq_one_letter_code
_entity_poly.pdbx_strand_id
1 'polypeptide(L)' 'MKFTPQLDQQGNYFWLVELRCYQRLLMAEGNTLKEAIENSMKLVEEMGIQAARRKFPAL' A
#
# COMPACT_ATOMS: atom_id res chain seq x y z
N MET A 1 5.96 5.94 -6.02
CA MET A 1 4.86 6.02 -5.05
C MET A 1 4.24 7.39 -5.20
N LYS A 2 2.92 7.49 -5.28
CA LYS A 2 2.19 8.76 -5.43
C LYS A 2 1.15 8.87 -4.33
N PHE A 3 1.14 10.00 -3.63
CA PHE A 3 0.18 10.30 -2.56
C PHE A 3 -0.82 11.32 -3.09
N THR A 4 -2.10 10.97 -3.05
CA THR A 4 -3.16 11.84 -3.50
C THR A 4 -4.15 12.03 -2.34
N PRO A 5 -4.42 13.27 -1.92
CA PRO A 5 -5.48 13.51 -0.98
C PRO A 5 -6.86 13.28 -1.63
N GLN A 6 -7.77 12.64 -0.91
CA GLN A 6 -9.09 12.25 -1.39
C GLN A 6 -10.14 12.59 -0.33
N LEU A 7 -11.39 12.72 -0.79
CA LEU A 7 -12.58 12.85 0.04
C LEU A 7 -13.44 11.61 -0.15
N ASP A 8 -13.86 10.99 0.94
CA ASP A 8 -14.82 9.89 0.90
C ASP A 8 -16.25 10.40 0.63
N GLN A 9 -17.23 9.49 0.56
CA GLN A 9 -18.63 9.84 0.31
C GLN A 9 -19.27 10.61 1.48
N GLN A 10 -18.66 10.58 2.66
CA GLN A 10 -19.10 11.24 3.87
C GLN A 10 -18.40 12.61 4.06
N GLY A 11 -17.48 12.97 3.17
CA GLY A 11 -16.71 14.21 3.23
C GLY A 11 -15.49 14.16 4.16
N ASN A 12 -15.08 12.98 4.62
CA ASN A 12 -13.85 12.83 5.38
C ASN A 12 -12.64 12.79 4.44
N TYR A 13 -11.58 13.46 4.88
CA TYR A 13 -10.33 13.47 4.15
C TYR A 13 -9.48 12.25 4.47
N PHE A 14 -8.89 11.66 3.45
CA PHE A 14 -7.88 10.61 3.60
C PHE A 14 -6.80 10.72 2.52
N TRP A 15 -5.69 10.04 2.72
CA TRP A 15 -4.60 9.91 1.76
C TRP A 15 -4.71 8.59 1.04
N LEU A 16 -4.82 8.64 -0.28
CA LEU A 16 -4.69 7.49 -1.16
C LEU A 16 -3.24 7.40 -1.65
N VAL A 17 -2.64 6.22 -1.53
CA VAL A 17 -1.27 5.97 -1.99
C VAL A 17 -1.27 4.94 -3.10
N GLU A 18 -0.76 5.33 -4.26
CA GLU A 18 -0.56 4.49 -5.42
C GLU A 18 0.91 4.02 -5.47
N LEU A 19 1.14 2.72 -5.31
CA LEU A 19 2.46 2.07 -5.32
C LEU A 19 2.57 1.17 -6.54
N ARG A 20 3.65 1.27 -7.31
CA ARG A 20 3.94 0.30 -8.38
C ARG A 20 5.07 -0.62 -7.93
N CYS A 21 4.80 -1.92 -7.82
CA CYS A 21 5.74 -2.93 -7.38
C CYS A 21 5.70 -4.14 -8.33
N TYR A 22 6.82 -4.54 -8.93
CA TYR A 22 6.92 -5.67 -9.88
C TYR A 22 5.77 -5.74 -10.90
N GLN A 23 5.52 -4.62 -11.59
CA GLN A 23 4.42 -4.41 -12.56
C GLN A 23 2.99 -4.44 -12.00
N ARG A 24 2.81 -4.63 -10.69
CA ARG A 24 1.52 -4.52 -10.03
C ARG A 24 1.31 -3.11 -9.50
N LEU A 25 0.10 -2.59 -9.69
CA LEU A 25 -0.38 -1.42 -8.98
C LEU A 25 -0.98 -1.90 -7.66
N LEU A 26 -0.54 -1.26 -6.58
CA LEU A 26 -1.00 -1.48 -5.23
C LEU A 26 -1.59 -0.16 -4.72
N MET A 27 -2.61 -0.26 -3.88
CA MET A 27 -3.29 0.89 -3.30
C MET A 27 -3.31 0.72 -1.79
N ALA A 28 -2.92 1.77 -1.08
CA ALA A 28 -3.01 1.87 0.37
C ALA A 28 -3.67 3.19 0.73
N GLU A 29 -4.28 3.25 1.91
CA GLU A 29 -5.00 4.43 2.38
C GLU A 29 -4.60 4.75 3.82
N GLY A 30 -4.80 6.00 4.24
CA GLY A 30 -4.65 6.39 5.64
C GLY A 30 -5.31 7.73 5.91
N ASN A 31 -5.92 7.88 7.09
CA ASN A 31 -6.57 9.14 7.50
C ASN A 31 -5.53 10.25 7.74
N THR A 32 -4.29 9.88 7.99
CA THR A 32 -3.14 10.79 8.04
C THR A 32 -2.06 10.39 7.03
N LEU A 33 -1.18 11.32 6.68
CA LEU A 33 -0.06 11.03 5.79
C LEU A 33 0.87 9.95 6.38
N LYS A 34 1.09 10.00 7.70
CA LYS A 34 1.90 9.01 8.42
C LYS A 34 1.29 7.61 8.29
N GLU A 35 0.00 7.48 8.59
CA GLU A 35 -0.73 6.21 8.49
C GLU A 35 -0.69 5.67 7.06
N ALA A 36 -0.87 6.53 6.06
CA ALA A 36 -0.81 6.15 4.66
C ALA A 36 0.58 5.61 4.26
N ILE A 37 1.66 6.20 4.78
CA ILE A 37 3.04 5.69 4.59
C ILE A 37 3.20 4.33 5.28
N GLU A 38 2.80 4.20 6.54
CA GLU A 38 2.92 2.96 7.31
C GLU A 38 2.17 1.80 6.63
N ASN A 39 0.93 2.06 6.20
CA ASN A 39 0.11 1.09 5.47
C ASN A 39 0.73 0.71 4.12
N SER A 40 1.28 1.69 3.38
CA SER A 40 1.98 1.44 2.12
C SER A 40 3.20 0.54 2.29
N MET A 41 4.00 0.77 3.34
CA MET A 41 5.19 -0.02 3.63
C MET A 41 4.84 -1.46 3.99
N LYS A 42 3.82 -1.65 4.84
CA LYS A 42 3.31 -2.98 5.20
C LYS A 42 2.88 -3.78 3.95
N LEU A 43 2.21 -3.11 3.01
CA LEU A 43 1.74 -3.73 1.78
C LEU A 43 2.89 -4.18 0.86
N VAL A 44 3.98 -3.41 0.81
CA VAL A 44 5.22 -3.79 0.10
C VAL A 44 5.92 -4.97 0.77
N GLU A 45 5.96 -5.00 2.11
CA GLU A 45 6.56 -6.10 2.87
C GLU A 45 5.80 -7.42 2.66
N GLU A 46 4.47 -7.39 2.77
CA GLU A 46 3.61 -8.56 2.52
C GLU A 46 3.79 -9.11 1.09
N MET A 47 3.89 -8.22 0.10
CA MET A 47 4.21 -8.57 -1.28
C MET A 47 5.57 -9.24 -1.41
N GLY A 48 6.59 -8.74 -0.71
CA GLY A 48 7.93 -9.33 -0.68
C GLY A 48 7.92 -10.74 -0.07
N ILE A 49 7.22 -10.93 1.05
CA ILE A 49 7.07 -12.23 1.72
C ILE A 49 6.35 -13.21 0.81
N GLN A 50 5.26 -12.81 0.15
CA GLN A 50 4.54 -13.67 -0.79
C GLN A 50 5.41 -14.07 -1.99
N ALA A 51 6.19 -13.14 -2.54
CA ALA A 51 7.13 -13.42 -3.61
C ALA A 51 8.22 -14.42 -3.17
N ALA A 52 8.75 -14.25 -1.96
CA ALA A 52 9.73 -15.17 -1.38
C ALA A 52 9.15 -16.58 -1.19
N ARG A 53 7.95 -16.72 -0.60
CA ARG A 53 7.25 -18.01 -0.43
C ARG A 53 7.00 -18.75 -1.74
N ARG A 54 6.66 -18.02 -2.81
CA ARG A 54 6.51 -18.62 -4.15
C ARG A 54 7.82 -19.18 -4.69
N LYS A 55 8.94 -18.51 -4.39
CA LYS A 55 10.27 -18.91 -4.85
C LYS A 55 10.87 -20.03 -3.98
N PHE A 56 10.52 -20.05 -2.69
CA PHE A 56 11.02 -21.01 -1.70
C PHE A 56 9.85 -21.59 -0.86
N PRO A 57 9.11 -22.59 -1.38
CA PRO A 57 7.89 -23.10 -0.73
C PRO A 57 8.13 -23.92 0.55
N ALA A 58 9.39 -24.27 0.84
CA ALA A 58 9.80 -25.13 1.95
C ALA A 58 10.24 -24.37 3.22
N LEU A 59 10.09 -23.03 3.23
CA LEU A 59 10.26 -22.12 4.37
C LEU A 59 8.89 -21.59 4.80
#